data_AF-A0AAD3G6Q6-F1
#
_entry.id   AF-A0AAD3G6Q6-F1
#
_cell.length_a   1.000
_cell.length_b   1.000
_cell.length_c   1.000
_cell.angle_alpha   90.00
_cell.angle_beta   90.00
_cell.angle_gamma   90.00
#
_symmetry.space_group_name_H-M   'P 1'
#
loop_
_entity.id
_entity.type
_entity.pdbx_description
1 polymer ?
#
loop_
_entity_poly.entity_id
_entity_poly.type
_entity_poly.pdbx_seq_one_letter_code
_entity_poly.pdbx_strand_id
1 'polypeptide(L)'
;MSEYSLFVMLCVIAAISSYFNLRFLKLPKAIGLTVVSALISLMLVVLIKLEPKLFYPAYHMLNSIDFKILVLKVLLGYLLFAAAMHLNFLEIKNFLASIFVLSSLGVVVSTFIIGTLCWLAAPIVIKHDVSYIYCLIVGAIFSPTDPITVFAVFKTSKSVPMRVKSILSGEAMFNDVFSIVIFLILLSLVISGKSDIVNPRVFC
;
A
#
# COMPACT_ATOMS: atom_id res chain seq x y z
N MET A 1 27.69 8.92 -7.92
CA MET A 1 27.06 10.17 -7.42
C MET A 1 26.82 10.00 -5.93
N SER A 2 26.72 11.07 -5.12
CA SER A 2 26.51 10.94 -3.66
C SER A 2 25.04 10.60 -3.32
N GLU A 3 24.76 10.08 -2.13
CA GLU A 3 23.39 9.81 -1.65
C GLU A 3 22.48 11.05 -1.74
N TYR A 4 23.05 12.23 -1.48
CA TYR A 4 22.38 13.51 -1.66
C TYR A 4 21.94 13.76 -3.11
N SER A 5 22.76 13.39 -4.10
CA SER A 5 22.40 13.53 -5.51
C SER A 5 21.21 12.65 -5.89
N LEU A 6 21.12 11.45 -5.30
CA LEU A 6 19.99 10.55 -5.54
C LEU A 6 18.71 11.10 -4.91
N PHE A 7 18.77 11.61 -3.67
CA PHE A 7 17.63 12.27 -3.03
C PHE A 7 17.14 13.46 -3.85
N VAL A 8 18.04 14.34 -4.30
CA VAL A 8 17.70 15.49 -5.15
C VAL A 8 17.08 15.02 -6.46
N MET A 9 17.62 13.99 -7.11
CA MET A 9 17.06 13.44 -8.34
C MET A 9 15.64 12.91 -8.13
N LEU A 10 15.39 12.19 -7.04
CA LEU A 10 14.05 11.72 -6.69
C LEU A 10 13.08 12.89 -6.45
N CYS A 11 13.51 13.94 -5.73
CA CYS A 11 12.70 15.14 -5.53
C CYS A 11 12.36 15.85 -6.84
N VAL A 12 13.33 15.95 -7.77
CA VAL A 12 13.12 16.55 -9.09
C VAL A 12 12.13 15.73 -9.91
N ILE A 13 12.28 14.40 -9.94
CA ILE A 13 11.33 13.50 -10.64
C ILE A 13 9.93 13.63 -10.05
N ALA A 14 9.80 13.67 -8.72
CA ALA A 14 8.52 13.87 -8.04
C ALA A 14 7.89 15.23 -8.37
N ALA A 15 8.69 16.31 -8.41
CA ALA A 15 8.23 17.65 -8.77
C ALA A 15 7.77 17.72 -10.22
N ILE A 16 8.52 17.14 -11.16
CA ILE A 16 8.14 17.05 -12.58
C ILE A 16 6.85 16.24 -12.74
N SER A 17 6.74 15.10 -12.05
CA SER A 17 5.54 14.26 -12.08
C SER A 17 4.32 15.00 -11.56
N SER A 18 4.49 15.77 -10.47
CA SER A 18 3.45 16.62 -9.90
C SER A 18 3.02 17.75 -10.86
N TYR A 19 4.00 18.43 -11.49
CA TYR A 19 3.72 19.46 -12.49
C TYR A 19 2.95 18.90 -13.69
N PHE A 20 3.38 17.74 -14.21
CA PHE A 20 2.71 17.08 -15.32
C PHE A 20 1.26 16.71 -14.96
N ASN A 21 1.04 16.16 -13.76
CA ASN A 21 -0.31 15.87 -13.28
C ASN A 21 -1.17 17.15 -13.21
N LEU A 22 -0.66 18.23 -12.63
CA LEU A 22 -1.41 19.48 -12.52
C LEU A 22 -1.74 20.12 -13.87
N ARG A 23 -0.81 20.02 -14.85
CA ARG A 23 -0.97 20.65 -16.15
C ARG A 23 -1.88 19.87 -17.09
N PHE A 24 -1.74 18.54 -17.15
CA PHE A 24 -2.38 17.71 -18.17
C PHE A 24 -3.50 16.83 -17.62
N LEU A 25 -3.24 16.07 -16.55
CA LEU A 25 -4.17 15.04 -16.06
C LEU A 25 -5.25 15.61 -15.12
N LYS A 26 -4.93 16.65 -14.35
CA LYS A 26 -5.82 17.30 -13.36
C LYS A 26 -6.45 16.33 -12.35
N LEU A 27 -5.79 15.20 -12.08
CA LEU A 27 -6.26 14.20 -11.13
C LEU A 27 -5.93 14.62 -9.69
N PRO A 28 -6.67 14.10 -8.68
CA PRO A 28 -6.27 14.20 -7.27
C PRO A 28 -4.79 13.84 -7.11
N LYS A 29 -4.05 14.63 -6.30
CA LYS A 29 -2.58 14.57 -6.26
C LYS A 29 -2.04 13.15 -6.07
N ALA A 30 -2.60 12.38 -5.14
CA ALA A 30 -2.18 11.00 -4.88
C ALA A 30 -2.28 10.11 -6.14
N ILE A 31 -3.45 10.10 -6.79
CA ILE A 31 -3.71 9.32 -8.02
C ILE A 31 -2.82 9.80 -9.17
N GLY A 32 -2.71 11.10 -9.34
CA GLY A 32 -1.93 11.66 -10.44
C GLY A 32 -0.44 11.37 -10.34
N LEU A 33 0.13 11.50 -9.13
CA LEU A 33 1.53 11.19 -8.91
C LEU A 33 1.81 9.69 -9.10
N THR A 34 0.95 8.79 -8.62
CA THR A 34 1.15 7.34 -8.79
C THR A 34 1.07 6.93 -10.25
N VAL A 35 0.09 7.42 -11.01
CA VAL A 35 -0.05 7.12 -12.44
C VAL A 35 1.16 7.64 -13.23
N VAL A 36 1.57 8.89 -13.03
CA VAL A 36 2.71 9.47 -13.78
C VAL A 36 4.01 8.76 -13.43
N SER A 37 4.26 8.49 -12.14
CA SER A 37 5.47 7.78 -11.71
C SER A 37 5.50 6.33 -12.20
N ALA A 38 4.35 5.64 -12.25
CA ALA A 38 4.24 4.30 -12.83
C ALA A 38 4.55 4.30 -14.34
N LEU A 39 4.05 5.29 -15.08
CA LEU A 39 4.35 5.44 -16.51
C LEU A 39 5.84 5.73 -16.75
N ILE A 40 6.45 6.61 -15.96
CA ILE A 40 7.89 6.89 -16.01
C ILE A 40 8.68 5.62 -15.69
N SER A 41 8.27 4.85 -14.66
CA SER A 41 8.91 3.59 -14.30
C SER A 41 8.84 2.57 -15.45
N LEU A 42 7.68 2.41 -16.08
CA LEU A 42 7.49 1.51 -17.21
C LEU A 42 8.36 1.93 -18.41
N MET A 43 8.38 3.23 -18.72
CA MET A 43 9.22 3.80 -19.77
C MET A 43 10.72 3.53 -19.48
N LEU A 44 11.17 3.76 -18.25
CA LEU A 44 12.56 3.47 -17.84
C LEU A 44 12.91 2.00 -18.01
N VAL A 45 12.03 1.06 -17.64
CA VAL A 45 12.25 -0.39 -17.83
C VAL A 45 12.47 -0.72 -19.31
N VAL A 46 11.69 -0.10 -20.20
CA VAL A 46 11.85 -0.28 -21.66
C VAL A 46 13.18 0.31 -22.14
N LEU A 47 13.55 1.53 -21.73
CA LEU A 47 14.82 2.15 -22.14
C LEU A 47 16.05 1.39 -21.63
N ILE A 48 16.02 0.88 -20.40
CA ILE A 48 17.11 0.06 -19.83
C ILE A 48 17.32 -1.19 -20.66
N LYS A 49 16.23 -1.81 -21.18
CA LYS A 49 16.31 -3.00 -22.03
C LYS A 49 16.91 -2.70 -23.41
N LEU A 50 16.71 -1.49 -23.94
CA LEU A 50 17.25 -1.06 -25.23
C LEU A 50 18.74 -0.71 -25.15
N GLU A 51 19.15 0.08 -24.15
CA GLU A 51 20.54 0.52 -23.98
C GLU A 51 21.04 0.39 -22.53
N PRO A 52 21.39 -0.84 -22.08
CA PRO A 52 21.75 -1.10 -20.68
C PRO A 52 23.01 -0.37 -20.21
N LYS A 53 23.94 -0.04 -21.12
CA LYS A 53 25.20 0.63 -20.80
C LYS A 53 25.00 2.05 -20.27
N LEU A 54 23.97 2.76 -20.75
CA LEU A 54 23.69 4.15 -20.35
C LEU A 54 23.15 4.25 -18.91
N PHE A 55 22.45 3.20 -18.45
CA PHE A 55 21.72 3.19 -17.17
C PHE A 55 22.44 2.41 -16.04
N TYR A 56 23.59 1.80 -16.32
CA TYR A 56 24.38 1.04 -15.33
C TYR A 56 24.72 1.84 -14.04
N PRO A 57 25.10 3.13 -14.10
CA PRO A 57 25.40 3.91 -12.90
C PRO A 57 24.16 4.16 -12.03
N ALA A 58 23.01 4.40 -12.65
CA ALA A 58 21.75 4.62 -11.94
C ALA A 58 21.24 3.32 -11.28
N TYR A 59 21.40 2.18 -11.97
CA TYR A 59 21.02 0.86 -11.45
C TYR A 59 21.81 0.47 -10.19
N HIS A 60 23.14 0.64 -10.20
CA HIS A 60 23.98 0.31 -9.04
C HIS A 60 23.67 1.17 -7.81
N MET A 61 23.38 2.46 -8.02
CA MET A 61 22.99 3.33 -6.92
C MET A 61 21.62 2.97 -6.34
N LEU A 62 20.65 2.60 -7.19
CA LEU A 62 19.35 2.17 -6.70
C LEU A 62 19.45 0.88 -5.86
N ASN A 63 20.33 -0.04 -6.26
CA ASN A 63 20.60 -1.28 -5.51
C ASN A 63 21.37 -1.07 -4.20
N SER A 64 22.05 0.07 -4.02
CA SER A 64 22.70 0.40 -2.75
C SER A 64 21.72 0.81 -1.64
N ILE A 65 20.47 1.13 -1.99
CA ILE A 65 19.44 1.51 -1.03
C ILE A 65 18.54 0.31 -0.75
N ASP A 66 18.48 -0.10 0.52
CA ASP A 66 17.46 -1.03 0.97
C ASP A 66 16.10 -0.30 1.04
N PHE A 67 15.37 -0.33 -0.07
CA PHE A 67 14.06 0.32 -0.20
C PHE A 67 13.06 -0.19 0.85
N LYS A 68 13.15 -1.47 1.21
CA LYS A 68 12.28 -2.07 2.24
C LYS A 68 12.54 -1.43 3.59
N ILE A 69 13.81 -1.28 4.00
CA ILE A 69 14.17 -0.61 5.26
C ILE A 69 13.74 0.86 5.22
N LEU A 70 14.08 1.57 4.14
CA LEU A 70 13.75 2.99 4.00
C LEU A 70 12.24 3.24 4.12
N VAL A 71 11.43 2.48 3.38
CA VAL A 71 9.97 2.69 3.37
C VAL A 71 9.32 2.17 4.64
N LEU A 72 9.55 0.90 5.01
CA LEU A 72 8.80 0.27 6.10
C LEU A 72 9.28 0.68 7.48
N LYS A 73 10.59 0.88 7.68
CA LYS A 73 11.14 1.21 9.01
C LYS A 73 11.26 2.70 9.26
N VAL A 74 11.57 3.49 8.23
CA VAL A 74 11.78 4.94 8.38
C VAL A 74 10.52 5.71 7.98
N LEU A 75 10.16 5.71 6.69
CA LEU A 75 9.11 6.59 6.16
C LEU A 75 7.72 6.29 6.76
N LEU A 76 7.34 5.02 6.87
CA LEU A 76 6.02 4.64 7.38
C LEU A 76 5.79 5.13 8.82
N GLY A 77 6.81 5.01 9.68
CA GLY A 77 6.74 5.52 11.06
C GLY A 77 6.55 7.03 11.12
N TYR A 78 7.28 7.80 10.31
CA TYR A 78 7.11 9.25 10.21
C TYR A 78 5.74 9.65 9.66
N LEU A 79 5.23 8.94 8.65
CA LEU A 79 3.91 9.20 8.06
C LEU A 79 2.78 8.91 9.05
N LEU A 80 2.85 7.80 9.79
CA LEU A 80 1.88 7.47 10.83
C LEU A 80 1.91 8.48 11.99
N PHE A 81 3.11 8.92 12.39
CA PHE A 81 3.26 9.97 13.39
C PHE A 81 2.68 11.31 12.92
N ALA A 82 2.99 11.74 11.69
CA ALA A 82 2.45 12.96 11.12
C ALA A 82 0.91 12.90 10.98
N ALA A 83 0.37 11.75 10.57
CA ALA A 83 -1.08 11.52 10.52
C ALA A 83 -1.71 11.64 11.91
N ALA A 84 -1.10 11.03 12.95
CA ALA A 84 -1.57 11.13 14.32
C ALA A 84 -1.56 12.57 14.87
N MET A 85 -0.55 13.37 14.50
CA MET A 85 -0.45 14.78 14.90
C MET A 85 -1.56 15.66 14.32
N HIS A 86 -2.14 15.29 13.18
CA HIS A 86 -3.26 15.99 12.55
C HIS A 86 -4.64 15.50 13.05
N LEU A 87 -4.70 14.45 13.88
CA LEU A 87 -5.94 13.95 14.45
C LEU A 87 -6.33 14.68 15.74
N ASN A 88 -7.57 15.16 15.81
CA ASN A 88 -8.13 15.64 17.07
C ASN A 88 -8.67 14.47 17.91
N PHE A 89 -7.87 13.99 18.87
CA PHE A 89 -8.24 12.87 19.73
C PHE A 89 -9.56 13.10 20.48
N LEU A 90 -9.88 14.36 20.85
CA LEU A 90 -11.11 14.70 21.57
C LEU A 90 -12.38 14.47 20.73
N GLU A 91 -12.28 14.54 19.41
CA GLU A 91 -13.39 14.29 18.49
C GLU A 91 -13.53 12.80 18.16
N ILE A 92 -12.39 12.10 18.06
CA ILE A 92 -12.32 10.67 17.72
C ILE A 92 -12.81 9.80 18.87
N LYS A 93 -12.52 10.17 20.12
CA LYS A 93 -12.89 9.37 21.30
C LYS A 93 -14.38 9.03 21.34
N ASN A 94 -15.23 9.94 20.85
CA ASN A 94 -16.68 9.77 20.84
C ASN A 94 -17.17 8.73 19.81
N PHE A 95 -16.31 8.34 18.87
CA PHE A 95 -16.62 7.40 17.78
C PHE A 95 -15.70 6.17 17.75
N LEU A 96 -14.90 5.95 18.80
CA LEU A 96 -13.94 4.84 18.86
C LEU A 96 -14.57 3.47 18.59
N ALA A 97 -15.74 3.20 19.15
CA ALA A 97 -16.43 1.93 18.93
C ALA A 97 -16.72 1.69 17.44
N SER A 98 -17.23 2.70 16.75
CA SER A 98 -17.49 2.61 15.31
C SER A 98 -16.21 2.47 14.50
N ILE A 99 -15.16 3.21 14.87
CA ILE A 99 -13.85 3.15 14.22
C ILE A 99 -13.25 1.75 14.35
N PHE A 100 -13.22 1.19 15.56
CA PHE A 100 -12.68 -0.14 15.82
C PHE A 100 -13.44 -1.23 15.10
N VAL A 101 -14.78 -1.18 15.10
CA VAL A 101 -15.60 -2.16 14.38
C VAL A 101 -15.31 -2.09 12.88
N LEU A 102 -15.24 -0.89 12.31
CA LEU A 102 -15.02 -0.72 10.88
C LEU A 102 -13.59 -1.10 10.46
N SER A 103 -12.58 -0.73 11.25
CA SER A 103 -11.17 -1.01 10.96
C SER A 103 -10.73 -2.45 11.26
N SER A 104 -11.47 -3.18 12.10
CA SER A 104 -11.18 -4.60 12.38
C SER A 104 -12.06 -5.53 11.57
N LEU A 105 -13.37 -5.58 11.88
CA LEU A 105 -14.31 -6.46 11.20
C LEU A 105 -14.43 -6.12 9.72
N GLY A 106 -14.40 -4.84 9.35
CA GLY A 106 -14.41 -4.43 7.95
C GLY A 106 -13.20 -4.95 7.18
N VAL A 107 -12.00 -4.93 7.79
CA VAL A 107 -10.78 -5.46 7.17
C VAL A 107 -10.82 -6.98 7.04
N VAL A 108 -11.30 -7.69 8.07
CA VAL A 108 -11.46 -9.14 8.00
C VAL A 108 -12.42 -9.51 6.88
N VAL A 109 -13.61 -8.89 6.85
CA VAL A 109 -14.63 -9.16 5.84
C VAL A 109 -14.10 -8.82 4.43
N SER A 110 -13.46 -7.66 4.27
CA SER A 110 -12.87 -7.24 2.98
C SER A 110 -11.78 -8.21 2.52
N THR A 111 -10.92 -8.68 3.42
CA THR A 111 -9.90 -9.70 3.13
C THR A 111 -10.52 -10.98 2.57
N PHE A 112 -11.59 -11.50 3.20
CA PHE A 112 -12.28 -12.69 2.70
C PHE A 112 -12.99 -12.44 1.38
N ILE A 113 -13.62 -11.28 1.19
CA ILE A 113 -14.31 -10.93 -0.06
C ILE A 113 -13.29 -10.85 -1.20
N ILE A 114 -12.24 -10.03 -1.06
CA ILE A 114 -11.22 -9.84 -2.09
C ILE A 114 -10.47 -11.16 -2.34
N GLY A 115 -10.11 -11.90 -1.29
CA GLY A 115 -9.44 -13.18 -1.43
C GLY A 115 -10.29 -14.23 -2.14
N THR A 116 -11.59 -14.29 -1.83
CA THR A 116 -12.50 -15.22 -2.52
C THR A 116 -12.72 -14.83 -3.97
N LEU A 117 -12.88 -13.53 -4.27
CA LEU A 117 -12.95 -13.04 -5.64
C LEU A 117 -11.67 -13.36 -6.43
N CYS A 118 -10.50 -13.18 -5.81
CA CYS A 118 -9.22 -13.52 -6.41
C CYS A 118 -9.10 -15.02 -6.67
N TRP A 119 -9.54 -15.85 -5.73
CA TRP A 119 -9.54 -17.31 -5.88
C TRP A 119 -10.45 -17.79 -7.00
N LEU A 120 -11.67 -17.24 -7.10
CA LEU A 120 -12.60 -17.55 -8.20
C LEU A 120 -12.09 -17.06 -9.56
N ALA A 121 -11.39 -15.92 -9.59
CA ALA A 121 -10.84 -15.35 -10.81
C ALA A 121 -9.56 -16.06 -11.29
N ALA A 122 -8.77 -16.65 -10.38
CA ALA A 122 -7.50 -17.30 -10.69
C ALA A 122 -7.57 -18.35 -11.82
N PRO A 123 -8.50 -19.34 -11.80
CA PRO A 123 -8.59 -20.33 -12.89
C PRO A 123 -9.02 -19.71 -14.22
N ILE A 124 -9.76 -18.60 -14.20
CA ILE A 124 -10.25 -17.92 -15.41
C ILE A 124 -9.13 -17.09 -16.06
N VAL A 125 -8.39 -16.33 -15.24
CA VAL A 125 -7.41 -15.35 -15.72
C VAL A 125 -6.04 -15.97 -15.94
N ILE A 126 -5.59 -16.81 -15.00
CA ILE A 126 -4.22 -17.35 -14.96
C ILE A 126 -4.20 -18.79 -15.49
N LYS A 127 -5.37 -19.42 -15.70
CA LYS A 127 -5.53 -20.83 -16.11
C LYS A 127 -4.84 -21.81 -15.16
N HIS A 128 -4.67 -21.40 -13.91
CA HIS A 128 -4.06 -22.21 -12.86
C HIS A 128 -4.81 -22.04 -11.55
N ASP A 129 -4.93 -23.15 -10.82
CA ASP A 129 -5.46 -23.13 -9.47
C ASP A 129 -4.43 -22.53 -8.51
N VAL A 130 -4.87 -21.53 -7.77
CA VAL A 130 -4.08 -20.88 -6.74
C VAL A 130 -4.65 -21.29 -5.39
N SER A 131 -3.79 -21.67 -4.44
CA SER A 131 -4.25 -22.03 -3.10
C SER A 131 -4.97 -20.85 -2.45
N TYR A 132 -6.11 -21.12 -1.82
CA TYR A 132 -6.98 -20.10 -1.23
C TYR A 132 -6.23 -19.18 -0.25
N ILE A 133 -5.26 -19.72 0.49
CA ILE A 133 -4.47 -18.93 1.44
C ILE A 133 -3.63 -17.83 0.77
N TYR A 134 -3.12 -18.07 -0.45
CA TYR A 134 -2.41 -17.03 -1.20
C TYR A 134 -3.37 -15.94 -1.66
N CYS A 135 -4.59 -16.30 -2.05
CA CYS A 135 -5.62 -15.33 -2.39
C CYS A 135 -6.07 -14.52 -1.16
N LEU A 136 -6.17 -15.13 0.01
CA LEU A 136 -6.42 -14.41 1.27
C LEU A 136 -5.29 -13.45 1.63
N ILE A 137 -4.03 -13.82 1.39
CA ILE A 137 -2.88 -12.90 1.57
C ILE A 137 -3.02 -11.68 0.65
N VAL A 138 -3.41 -11.90 -0.61
CA VAL A 138 -3.74 -10.79 -1.53
C VAL A 138 -4.89 -9.96 -0.97
N GLY A 139 -5.95 -10.59 -0.49
CA GLY A 139 -7.07 -9.90 0.17
C GLY A 139 -6.62 -9.01 1.33
N ALA A 140 -5.73 -9.50 2.18
CA ALA A 140 -5.22 -8.75 3.32
C ALA A 140 -4.43 -7.51 2.87
N ILE A 141 -3.60 -7.63 1.82
CA ILE A 141 -2.81 -6.52 1.26
C ILE A 141 -3.70 -5.43 0.67
N PHE A 142 -4.80 -5.79 0.02
CA PHE A 142 -5.71 -4.84 -0.62
C PHE A 142 -6.84 -4.33 0.29
N SER A 143 -6.98 -4.91 1.49
CA SER A 143 -8.05 -4.56 2.41
C SER A 143 -7.95 -3.16 3.07
N PRO A 144 -6.78 -2.62 3.45
CA PRO A 144 -6.72 -1.30 4.05
C PRO A 144 -7.11 -0.21 3.03
N THR A 145 -7.79 0.83 3.51
CA THR A 145 -8.36 1.90 2.68
C THR A 145 -7.74 3.27 2.97
N ASP A 146 -7.55 4.09 1.92
CA ASP A 146 -6.97 5.45 2.03
C ASP A 146 -8.06 6.55 2.09
N PRO A 147 -8.19 7.26 3.21
CA PRO A 147 -9.21 8.28 3.42
C PRO A 147 -8.86 9.57 2.68
N ILE A 148 -7.58 9.80 2.37
CA ILE A 148 -7.09 11.00 1.70
C ILE A 148 -7.70 11.09 0.30
N THR A 149 -7.78 9.96 -0.39
CA THR A 149 -8.40 9.85 -1.70
C THR A 149 -9.90 10.19 -1.64
N VAL A 150 -10.60 9.74 -0.61
CA VAL A 150 -12.02 10.02 -0.39
C VAL A 150 -12.26 11.50 -0.02
N PHE A 151 -11.41 12.09 0.83
CA PHE A 151 -11.48 13.51 1.17
C PHE A 151 -11.16 14.43 -0.01
N ALA A 152 -10.28 14.01 -0.93
CA ALA A 152 -9.98 14.76 -2.14
C ALA A 152 -11.22 14.89 -3.05
N VAL A 153 -12.06 13.85 -3.12
CA VAL A 153 -13.35 13.89 -3.84
C VAL A 153 -14.34 14.78 -3.09
N PHE A 154 -14.46 14.62 -1.78
CA PHE A 154 -15.40 15.38 -0.96
C PHE A 154 -15.09 16.87 -0.79
N LYS A 155 -13.87 17.31 -1.08
CA LYS A 155 -13.53 18.74 -1.13
C LYS A 155 -14.36 19.50 -2.18
N THR A 156 -14.89 18.78 -3.17
CA THR A 156 -15.80 19.30 -4.21
C THR A 156 -17.27 19.31 -3.76
N SER A 157 -17.60 18.61 -2.67
CA SER A 157 -18.96 18.40 -2.17
C SER A 157 -19.21 19.27 -0.94
N LYS A 158 -20.46 19.76 -0.79
CA LYS A 158 -20.93 20.55 0.36
C LYS A 158 -20.47 19.94 1.69
N SER A 159 -19.97 20.78 2.60
CA SER A 159 -19.36 20.46 3.90
C SER A 159 -19.68 19.06 4.47
N VAL A 160 -18.72 18.13 4.38
CA VAL A 160 -18.83 16.82 5.04
C VAL A 160 -18.90 17.00 6.57
N PRO A 161 -19.88 16.37 7.26
CA PRO A 161 -20.00 16.46 8.71
C PRO A 161 -18.74 16.02 9.43
N MET A 162 -18.38 16.69 10.53
CA MET A 162 -17.17 16.38 11.30
C MET A 162 -17.13 14.92 11.75
N ARG A 163 -18.28 14.36 12.15
CA ARG A 163 -18.43 12.94 12.49
C ARG A 163 -17.91 11.99 11.41
N VAL A 164 -18.27 12.22 10.15
CA VAL A 164 -17.85 11.36 9.03
C VAL A 164 -16.34 11.49 8.81
N LYS A 165 -15.79 12.70 8.94
CA LYS A 165 -14.34 12.92 8.85
C LYS A 165 -13.59 12.18 9.94
N SER A 166 -14.02 12.30 11.21
CA SER A 166 -13.36 11.65 12.34
C SER A 166 -13.42 10.13 12.24
N ILE A 167 -14.56 9.56 11.81
CA ILE A 167 -14.70 8.10 11.62
C ILE A 167 -13.80 7.61 10.49
N LEU A 168 -13.81 8.27 9.33
CA LEU A 168 -13.04 7.85 8.16
C LEU A 168 -11.52 7.99 8.39
N SER A 169 -11.08 9.10 9.00
CA SER A 169 -9.67 9.28 9.35
C SER A 169 -9.20 8.26 10.39
N GLY A 170 -10.05 7.93 11.37
CA GLY A 170 -9.74 6.92 12.37
C GLY A 170 -9.67 5.52 11.77
N GLU A 171 -10.67 5.13 10.99
CA GLU A 171 -10.73 3.80 10.37
C GLU A 171 -9.50 3.53 9.51
N ALA A 172 -9.13 4.47 8.65
CA ALA A 172 -7.93 4.43 7.85
C ALA A 172 -6.60 4.29 8.61
N MET A 173 -6.48 4.89 9.79
CA MET A 173 -5.24 4.77 10.56
C MET A 173 -5.13 3.40 11.24
N PHE A 174 -6.25 2.81 11.63
CA PHE A 174 -6.26 1.51 12.30
C PHE A 174 -6.32 0.33 11.33
N ASN A 175 -6.96 0.49 10.17
CA ASN A 175 -7.14 -0.60 9.20
C ASN A 175 -5.80 -1.12 8.65
N ASP A 176 -4.79 -0.25 8.49
CA ASP A 176 -3.41 -0.59 8.11
C ASP A 176 -2.79 -1.56 9.12
N VAL A 177 -3.00 -1.29 10.41
CA VAL A 177 -2.50 -2.12 11.51
C VAL A 177 -3.20 -3.48 11.53
N PHE A 178 -4.52 -3.51 11.38
CA PHE A 178 -5.26 -4.77 11.33
C PHE A 178 -4.91 -5.61 10.09
N SER A 179 -4.74 -4.96 8.94
CA SER A 179 -4.33 -5.62 7.70
C SER A 179 -2.96 -6.29 7.82
N ILE A 180 -1.95 -5.59 8.35
CA ILE A 180 -0.61 -6.18 8.50
C ILE A 180 -0.62 -7.35 9.49
N VAL A 181 -1.44 -7.28 10.55
CA VAL A 181 -1.61 -8.40 11.49
C VAL A 181 -2.22 -9.62 10.79
N ILE A 182 -3.30 -9.45 10.03
CA ILE A 182 -3.93 -10.53 9.26
C ILE A 182 -2.95 -11.11 8.23
N PHE A 183 -2.23 -10.25 7.51
CA PHE A 183 -1.20 -10.66 6.55
C PHE A 183 -0.12 -11.53 7.21
N LEU A 184 0.40 -11.12 8.37
CA LEU A 184 1.44 -11.88 9.09
C LEU A 184 0.92 -13.22 9.61
N ILE A 185 -0.32 -13.28 10.10
CA ILE A 185 -0.96 -14.53 10.53
C ILE A 185 -1.06 -15.50 9.34
N LEU A 186 -1.63 -15.04 8.22
CA LEU A 186 -1.79 -15.86 7.02
C LEU A 186 -0.43 -16.31 6.46
N LEU A 187 0.56 -15.43 6.44
CA LEU A 187 1.92 -15.75 5.98
C LEU A 187 2.57 -16.80 6.89
N SER A 188 2.42 -16.68 8.22
CA SER A 188 2.92 -17.65 9.18
C SER A 188 2.30 -19.02 8.94
N LEU A 189 0.99 -19.10 8.69
CA LEU A 189 0.31 -20.36 8.37
C LEU A 189 0.85 -21.01 7.08
N VAL A 190 1.17 -20.22 6.06
CA VAL A 190 1.80 -20.73 4.83
C VAL A 190 3.21 -21.29 5.12
N ILE A 191 4.01 -20.59 5.91
CA ILE A 191 5.38 -20.99 6.23
C ILE A 191 5.36 -22.26 7.09
N SER A 192 4.53 -22.32 8.12
CA SER A 192 4.37 -23.48 9.01
C SER A 192 3.79 -24.69 8.28
N GLY A 193 2.78 -24.51 7.42
CA GLY A 193 2.23 -25.61 6.62
C GLY A 193 3.24 -26.18 5.62
N LYS A 194 4.26 -25.40 5.22
CA LYS A 194 5.35 -25.87 4.35
C LYS A 194 6.43 -26.65 5.11
N SER A 195 6.62 -26.40 6.41
CA SER A 195 7.55 -27.18 7.24
C SER A 195 7.04 -28.59 7.57
N ASP A 196 5.73 -28.79 7.68
CA ASP A 196 5.15 -30.12 7.99
C ASP A 196 5.25 -31.10 6.80
N ILE A 197 5.33 -30.59 5.57
CA ILE A 197 5.48 -31.41 4.35
C ILE A 197 6.94 -31.86 4.15
N VAL A 198 7.91 -31.13 4.72
CA VAL A 198 9.36 -31.39 4.52
C VAL A 198 9.94 -32.28 5.62
N ASN A 199 9.22 -32.54 6.73
CA ASN A 199 9.70 -33.44 7.78
C ASN A 199 8.68 -34.53 8.20
N PRO A 200 8.52 -35.61 7.40
CA PRO A 200 7.58 -36.68 7.71
C PRO A 200 8.10 -37.70 8.74
N ARG A 201 9.04 -37.35 9.63
CA ARG A 201 9.60 -38.31 10.61
C ARG A 201 9.87 -37.72 11.99
N VAL A 202 8.82 -37.46 12.78
CA VAL A 202 8.89 -37.59 14.25
C VAL A 202 7.50 -37.90 14.83
N PHE A 203 6.85 -38.98 14.39
CA PHE A 203 5.80 -39.67 15.17
C PHE A 203 5.76 -41.15 14.77
N CYS A 204 6.73 -41.91 15.28
CA CYS A 204 6.68 -43.33 15.62
C CYS A 204 7.85 -43.59 16.57
#